data_AF-A0A1V9XKF5-F1
#
_entry.id   AF-A0A1V9XKF5-F1
#
_cell.length_a   1.000
_cell.length_b   1.000
_cell.length_c   1.000
_cell.angle_alpha   90.00
_cell.angle_beta   90.00
_cell.angle_gamma   90.00
#
_symmetry.space_group_name_H-M   'P 1'
#
loop_
_entity.id
_entity.type
_entity.pdbx_description
1 polymer ?
#
loop_
_entity_poly.entity_id
_entity_poly.type
_entity_poly.pdbx_seq_one_letter_code
_entity_poly.pdbx_strand_id
1 'polypeptide(L)'
;PEGLFEIWISCFAKRVVSPRPPLLLAVHLQEVGGKRFHNSMCHARAFVNRLTTALEPHGLTTRLAFIDDENDSAKFTALGSIYFVHCSVAASVRIWNFKSGSFDFLNEHSRVHLQEDLEPVVTVHKHKFSPDMTPMQRSSRKGFLRTRWQLAENLIPIELINVHLFHDESNFVAMQQFPSLYSEGRRRALRFALDRVGTALDDNEPRSNEQNLPDAFFIFGDFNFRYKIKTDVLIECQHL
;
A
#
# COMPACT_ATOMS: atom_id res chain seq x y z
N PRO A 1 -8.53 16.17 -13.95
CA PRO A 1 -8.48 14.94 -13.12
C PRO A 1 -9.86 14.33 -12.88
N GLU A 2 -10.86 15.13 -12.50
CA GLU A 2 -12.19 14.62 -12.09
C GLU A 2 -12.87 13.78 -13.17
N GLY A 3 -12.93 14.25 -14.42
CA GLY A 3 -13.51 13.46 -15.52
C GLY A 3 -12.78 12.15 -15.82
N LEU A 4 -11.46 12.09 -15.60
CA LEU A 4 -10.68 10.85 -15.75
C LEU A 4 -11.00 9.86 -14.63
N PHE A 5 -11.19 10.34 -13.39
CA PHE A 5 -11.59 9.48 -12.27
C PHE A 5 -12.99 8.92 -12.47
N GLU A 6 -13.95 9.73 -12.94
CA GLU A 6 -15.30 9.22 -13.20
C GLU A 6 -15.32 8.12 -14.26
N ILE A 7 -14.60 8.31 -15.38
CA ILE A 7 -14.48 7.29 -16.43
C ILE A 7 -13.81 6.03 -15.88
N TRP A 8 -12.71 6.18 -15.12
CA TRP A 8 -11.99 5.04 -14.56
C TRP A 8 -12.86 4.27 -13.56
N ILE A 9 -13.51 4.96 -12.60
CA ILE A 9 -14.37 4.34 -11.58
C ILE A 9 -15.55 3.64 -12.24
N SER A 10 -16.19 4.28 -13.22
CA SER A 10 -17.31 3.68 -13.97
C SER A 10 -16.87 2.41 -14.71
N CYS A 11 -15.73 2.47 -15.42
CA CYS A 11 -15.18 1.31 -16.12
C CYS A 11 -14.80 0.19 -15.14
N PHE A 12 -14.15 0.54 -14.04
CA PHE A 12 -13.73 -0.40 -13.00
C PHE A 12 -14.94 -1.11 -12.37
N ALA A 13 -15.95 -0.36 -11.91
CA ALA A 13 -17.17 -0.93 -11.35
C ALA A 13 -17.88 -1.83 -12.38
N LYS A 14 -18.05 -1.37 -13.61
CA LYS A 14 -18.78 -2.11 -14.66
C LYS A 14 -18.04 -3.36 -15.16
N ARG A 15 -16.73 -3.31 -15.31
CA ARG A 15 -15.94 -4.35 -15.99
C ARG A 15 -15.21 -5.30 -15.05
N VAL A 16 -14.85 -4.83 -13.85
CA VAL A 16 -14.09 -5.64 -12.88
C VAL A 16 -15.01 -6.14 -11.78
N VAL A 17 -15.86 -5.27 -11.21
CA VAL A 17 -16.66 -5.61 -10.03
C VAL A 17 -18.00 -6.23 -10.40
N SER A 18 -18.78 -5.58 -11.26
CA SER A 18 -20.15 -5.99 -11.59
C SER A 18 -20.30 -7.41 -12.12
N PRO A 19 -19.40 -7.97 -12.97
CA PRO A 19 -19.59 -9.32 -13.51
C PRO A 19 -19.49 -10.40 -12.43
N ARG A 20 -18.69 -10.15 -11.38
CA ARG A 20 -18.52 -11.04 -10.24
C ARG A 20 -18.05 -10.22 -9.04
N PRO A 21 -18.98 -9.69 -8.22
CA PRO A 21 -18.62 -8.90 -7.05
C PRO A 21 -17.72 -9.72 -6.11
N PRO A 22 -16.52 -9.22 -5.77
CA PRO A 22 -15.61 -9.94 -4.88
C PRO A 22 -16.11 -9.86 -3.44
N LEU A 23 -15.78 -10.88 -2.63
CA LEU A 23 -16.07 -10.89 -1.19
C LEU A 23 -15.23 -9.86 -0.42
N LEU A 24 -13.98 -9.69 -0.85
CA LEU A 24 -13.05 -8.65 -0.42
C LEU A 24 -12.43 -8.03 -1.67
N LEU A 25 -12.50 -6.72 -1.79
CA LEU A 25 -11.78 -5.94 -2.78
C LEU A 25 -10.76 -5.05 -2.08
N ALA A 26 -9.49 -5.19 -2.45
CA ALA A 26 -8.43 -4.32 -2.00
C ALA A 26 -7.97 -3.42 -3.16
N VAL A 27 -7.90 -2.12 -2.92
CA VAL A 27 -7.44 -1.10 -3.87
C VAL A 27 -6.26 -0.38 -3.23
N HIS A 28 -5.07 -0.62 -3.78
CA HIS A 28 -3.81 -0.07 -3.27
C HIS A 28 -3.35 1.09 -4.14
N LEU A 29 -2.89 2.14 -3.49
CA LEU A 29 -2.55 3.42 -4.11
C LEU A 29 -1.11 3.78 -3.74
N GLN A 30 -0.38 4.31 -4.72
CA GLN A 30 0.94 4.92 -4.56
C GLN A 30 0.90 6.33 -5.17
N GLU A 31 1.85 7.18 -4.73
CA GLU A 31 1.92 8.59 -5.11
C GLU A 31 0.66 9.39 -4.74
N VAL A 32 -0.06 8.96 -3.70
CA VAL A 32 -1.20 9.70 -3.13
C VAL A 32 -0.74 11.09 -2.70
N GLY A 33 -1.51 12.13 -3.05
CA GLY A 33 -1.16 13.54 -2.83
C GLY A 33 0.02 14.06 -3.69
N GLY A 34 0.78 13.17 -4.33
CA GLY A 34 1.95 13.56 -5.13
C GLY A 34 2.91 14.48 -4.38
N LYS A 35 3.64 15.31 -5.14
CA LYS A 35 4.61 16.26 -4.57
C LYS A 35 3.98 17.46 -3.85
N ARG A 36 2.66 17.66 -4.02
CA ARG A 36 1.91 18.79 -3.45
C ARG A 36 0.77 18.27 -2.57
N PHE A 37 1.08 17.34 -1.69
CA PHE A 37 0.09 16.60 -0.91
C PHE A 37 -0.81 17.54 -0.09
N HIS A 38 -0.24 18.56 0.56
CA HIS A 38 -1.00 19.61 1.27
C HIS A 38 -2.20 20.20 0.49
N ASN A 39 -2.11 20.29 -0.84
CA ASN A 39 -3.14 20.93 -1.68
C ASN A 39 -3.98 19.93 -2.49
N SER A 40 -3.65 18.64 -2.47
CA SER A 40 -4.22 17.65 -3.39
C SER A 40 -4.90 16.47 -2.71
N MET A 41 -4.79 16.35 -1.39
CA MET A 41 -5.49 15.31 -0.62
C MET A 41 -7.01 15.40 -0.73
N CYS A 42 -7.56 16.59 -1.00
CA CYS A 42 -8.99 16.74 -1.35
C CYS A 42 -9.41 15.86 -2.55
N HIS A 43 -8.53 15.68 -3.54
CA HIS A 43 -8.80 14.81 -4.69
C HIS A 43 -8.76 13.33 -4.32
N ALA A 44 -7.86 12.93 -3.41
CA ALA A 44 -7.81 11.56 -2.90
C ALA A 44 -9.11 11.23 -2.13
N ARG A 45 -9.57 12.15 -1.27
CA ARG A 45 -10.86 12.01 -0.55
C ARG A 45 -12.04 11.93 -1.51
N ALA A 46 -12.08 12.80 -2.53
CA ALA A 46 -13.12 12.78 -3.56
C ALA A 46 -13.13 11.44 -4.34
N PHE A 47 -11.95 10.91 -4.67
CA PHE A 47 -11.81 9.61 -5.32
C PHE A 47 -12.36 8.47 -4.44
N VAL A 48 -11.98 8.40 -3.15
CA VAL A 48 -12.45 7.39 -2.20
C VAL A 48 -13.98 7.42 -2.07
N ASN A 49 -14.57 8.61 -1.95
CA ASN A 49 -16.01 8.78 -1.82
C ASN A 49 -16.74 8.32 -3.09
N ARG A 50 -16.29 8.75 -4.27
CA ARG A 50 -16.89 8.35 -5.55
C ARG A 50 -16.76 6.85 -5.80
N LEU A 51 -15.61 6.28 -5.48
CA LEU A 51 -15.38 4.84 -5.59
C LEU A 51 -16.33 4.08 -4.66
N THR A 52 -16.48 4.53 -3.41
CA THR A 52 -17.43 3.95 -2.47
C THR A 52 -18.85 3.92 -3.03
N THR A 53 -19.35 5.07 -3.49
CA THR A 53 -20.71 5.18 -4.06
C THR A 53 -20.88 4.29 -5.29
N ALA A 54 -19.87 4.16 -6.13
CA ALA A 54 -19.93 3.31 -7.32
C ALA A 54 -19.96 1.80 -7.00
N LEU A 55 -19.39 1.39 -5.86
CA LEU A 55 -19.27 -0.02 -5.47
C LEU A 55 -20.41 -0.49 -4.56
N GLU A 56 -21.08 0.41 -3.85
CA GLU A 56 -22.19 0.10 -2.94
C GLU A 56 -23.34 -0.70 -3.58
N PRO A 57 -23.82 -0.39 -4.81
CA PRO A 57 -24.85 -1.19 -5.48
C PRO A 57 -24.44 -2.64 -5.80
N HIS A 58 -23.14 -2.94 -5.74
CA HIS A 58 -22.60 -4.28 -5.95
C HIS A 58 -22.38 -5.04 -4.64
N GLY A 59 -22.98 -4.58 -3.54
CA GLY A 59 -22.94 -5.24 -2.22
C GLY A 59 -21.66 -4.97 -1.40
N LEU A 60 -20.74 -4.16 -1.92
CA LEU A 60 -19.50 -3.75 -1.25
C LEU A 60 -19.75 -2.59 -0.28
N THR A 61 -20.49 -2.85 0.80
CA THR A 61 -21.02 -1.81 1.72
C THR A 61 -20.10 -1.51 2.91
N THR A 62 -19.37 -2.51 3.42
CA THR A 62 -18.39 -2.33 4.49
C THR A 62 -17.07 -1.90 3.90
N ARG A 63 -16.45 -0.86 4.47
CA ARG A 63 -15.20 -0.30 3.94
C ARG A 63 -14.24 0.18 5.02
N LEU A 64 -12.95 0.05 4.72
CA LEU A 64 -11.84 0.60 5.48
C LEU A 64 -10.90 1.27 4.49
N ALA A 65 -10.67 2.57 4.64
CA ALA A 65 -9.71 3.29 3.81
C ALA A 65 -8.60 3.84 4.71
N PHE A 66 -7.37 3.48 4.43
CA PHE A 66 -6.17 4.02 5.07
C PHE A 66 -5.47 4.87 4.03
N ILE A 67 -5.70 6.17 4.08
CA ILE A 67 -5.10 7.15 3.17
C ILE A 67 -4.22 8.05 4.04
N ASP A 68 -2.91 8.05 3.79
CA ASP A 68 -2.00 8.88 4.56
C ASP A 68 -2.19 10.35 4.14
N ASP A 69 -2.66 11.18 5.05
CA ASP A 69 -2.93 12.61 4.88
C ASP A 69 -2.10 13.43 5.88
N GLU A 70 -0.95 12.87 6.26
CA GLU A 70 -0.03 13.45 7.25
C GLU A 70 0.58 14.73 6.72
N ASN A 71 0.47 15.79 7.53
CA ASN A 71 0.98 17.12 7.21
C ASN A 71 2.49 17.24 7.47
N ASP A 72 3.02 16.47 8.41
CA ASP A 72 4.45 16.42 8.66
C ASP A 72 5.16 15.60 7.55
N SER A 73 5.91 16.30 6.71
CA SER A 73 6.74 15.68 5.67
C SER A 73 7.73 14.63 6.21
N ALA A 74 8.11 14.68 7.48
CA ALA A 74 8.98 13.70 8.13
C ALA A 74 8.28 12.36 8.35
N LYS A 75 6.95 12.34 8.47
CA LYS A 75 6.12 11.15 8.70
C LYS A 75 5.28 10.72 7.49
N PHE A 76 5.03 11.64 6.57
CA PHE A 76 4.20 11.40 5.39
C PHE A 76 4.78 10.34 4.43
N THR A 77 3.91 9.42 4.03
CA THR A 77 4.08 8.46 2.94
C THR A 77 3.06 8.75 1.85
N ALA A 78 3.44 8.60 0.58
CA ALA A 78 2.50 8.77 -0.53
C ALA A 78 1.75 7.45 -0.80
N LEU A 79 1.20 6.83 0.25
CA LEU A 79 0.56 5.51 0.22
C LEU A 79 -0.92 5.59 0.60
N GLY A 80 -1.71 4.68 0.03
CA GLY A 80 -3.08 4.45 0.46
C GLY A 80 -3.52 3.01 0.21
N SER A 81 -4.42 2.50 1.04
CA SER A 81 -5.08 1.20 0.83
C SER A 81 -6.55 1.31 1.20
N ILE A 82 -7.43 0.91 0.28
CA ILE A 82 -8.88 0.90 0.48
C ILE A 82 -9.37 -0.53 0.36
N TYR A 83 -10.12 -0.98 1.36
CA TYR A 83 -10.69 -2.31 1.44
C TYR A 83 -12.20 -2.19 1.43
N PHE A 84 -12.85 -2.94 0.56
CA PHE A 84 -14.29 -3.09 0.52
C PHE A 84 -14.66 -4.55 0.78
N VAL A 85 -15.61 -4.78 1.66
CA VAL A 85 -16.08 -6.11 2.05
C VAL A 85 -17.55 -6.25 1.65
N HIS A 86 -17.86 -7.36 1.00
CA HIS A 86 -19.21 -7.64 0.56
C HIS A 86 -20.12 -7.92 1.77
N CYS A 87 -21.35 -7.39 1.74
CA CYS A 87 -22.30 -7.48 2.85
C CYS A 87 -22.61 -8.93 3.27
N SER A 88 -22.50 -9.89 2.35
CA SER A 88 -22.73 -11.32 2.63
C SER A 88 -21.69 -11.95 3.56
N VAL A 89 -20.51 -11.35 3.74
CA VAL A 89 -19.43 -11.88 4.59
C VAL A 89 -18.95 -10.90 5.66
N ALA A 90 -19.48 -9.66 5.66
CA ALA A 90 -19.01 -8.60 6.55
C ALA A 90 -19.02 -8.97 8.04
N ALA A 91 -19.96 -9.82 8.48
CA ALA A 91 -20.06 -10.29 9.86
C ALA A 91 -18.95 -11.30 10.26
N SER A 92 -18.35 -11.98 9.29
CA SER A 92 -17.32 -13.00 9.51
C SER A 92 -15.89 -12.47 9.35
N VAL A 93 -15.73 -11.39 8.59
CA VAL A 93 -14.40 -10.79 8.37
C VAL A 93 -13.95 -10.05 9.63
N ARG A 94 -12.70 -10.26 10.03
CA ARG A 94 -12.02 -9.53 11.11
C ARG A 94 -10.71 -8.94 10.63
N ILE A 95 -10.28 -7.87 11.28
CA ILE A 95 -9.01 -7.18 11.00
C ILE A 95 -8.11 -7.25 12.23
N TRP A 96 -6.81 -7.41 12.02
CA TRP A 96 -5.85 -7.45 13.10
C TRP A 96 -5.64 -6.07 13.71
N ASN A 97 -5.58 -6.03 15.03
CA ASN A 97 -5.23 -4.88 15.82
C ASN A 97 -3.77 -5.03 16.28
N PHE A 98 -2.89 -4.21 15.71
CA PHE A 98 -1.45 -4.20 15.97
C PHE A 98 -1.08 -3.63 17.35
N LYS A 99 -2.06 -3.11 18.11
CA LYS A 99 -1.85 -2.69 19.49
C LYS A 99 -2.17 -3.81 20.48
N SER A 100 -3.28 -4.52 20.29
CA SER A 100 -3.68 -5.62 21.18
C SER A 100 -3.10 -6.98 20.78
N GLY A 101 -2.67 -7.14 19.52
CA GLY A 101 -2.26 -8.44 18.99
C GLY A 101 -3.43 -9.41 18.84
N SER A 102 -4.62 -8.92 18.48
CA SER A 102 -5.85 -9.71 18.31
C SER A 102 -6.63 -9.34 17.05
N PHE A 103 -7.58 -10.18 16.66
CA PHE A 103 -8.54 -9.86 15.59
C PHE A 103 -9.79 -9.20 16.15
N ASP A 104 -10.12 -8.03 15.61
CA ASP A 104 -11.32 -7.26 15.94
C ASP A 104 -12.34 -7.36 14.81
N PHE A 105 -13.64 -7.25 15.13
CA PHE A 105 -14.69 -7.22 14.11
C PHE A 105 -14.66 -5.91 13.33
N LEU A 106 -15.00 -5.95 12.04
CA LEU A 106 -14.96 -4.76 11.19
C LEU A 106 -15.93 -3.65 11.60
N ASN A 107 -17.07 -4.00 12.20
CA ASN A 107 -18.07 -3.02 12.62
C ASN A 107 -17.53 -2.03 13.67
N GLU A 108 -16.61 -2.48 14.53
CA GLU A 108 -15.90 -1.65 15.52
C GLU A 108 -15.01 -0.58 14.86
N HIS A 109 -14.59 -0.84 13.62
CA HIS A 109 -13.65 -0.01 12.87
C HIS A 109 -14.24 0.56 11.58
N SER A 110 -15.54 0.34 11.31
CA SER A 110 -16.19 0.63 10.02
C SER A 110 -16.29 2.13 9.74
N ARG A 111 -15.17 2.74 9.32
CA ARG A 111 -15.04 4.14 8.97
C ARG A 111 -14.09 4.29 7.79
N VAL A 112 -14.34 5.31 6.99
CA VAL A 112 -13.32 5.78 6.04
C VAL A 112 -12.30 6.53 6.91
N HIS A 113 -11.15 5.92 7.22
CA HIS A 113 -10.05 6.63 7.88
C HIS A 113 -9.38 7.55 6.84
N LEU A 114 -10.10 8.60 6.46
CA LEU A 114 -9.51 9.82 5.91
C LEU A 114 -8.98 10.60 7.11
N GLN A 115 -8.02 10.02 7.83
CA GLN A 115 -7.40 10.66 8.98
C GLN A 115 -6.18 11.45 8.49
N GLU A 116 -5.97 12.61 9.12
CA GLU A 116 -4.75 13.40 8.94
C GLU A 116 -3.52 12.58 9.35
N ASP A 117 -3.62 11.67 10.32
CA ASP A 117 -2.53 10.77 10.67
C ASP A 117 -3.03 9.33 10.84
N LEU A 118 -2.32 8.38 10.24
CA LEU A 118 -2.57 6.95 10.39
C LEU A 118 -1.86 6.33 11.60
N GLU A 119 -0.92 7.01 12.24
CA GLU A 119 -0.22 6.55 13.44
C GLU A 119 -1.16 6.11 14.59
N PRO A 120 -2.29 6.80 14.90
CA PRO A 120 -3.23 6.33 15.92
C PRO A 120 -4.12 5.15 15.46
N VAL A 121 -4.11 4.77 14.18
CA VAL A 121 -5.00 3.73 13.63
C VAL A 121 -4.39 2.36 13.87
N VAL A 122 -4.87 1.66 14.90
CA VAL A 122 -4.31 0.37 15.35
C VAL A 122 -4.49 -0.80 14.38
N THR A 123 -5.31 -0.66 13.33
CA THR A 123 -5.61 -1.73 12.36
C THR A 123 -4.77 -1.66 11.09
N VAL A 124 -3.85 -0.68 11.02
CA VAL A 124 -2.87 -0.55 9.94
C VAL A 124 -1.50 -0.24 10.54
N HIS A 125 -0.48 -0.94 10.08
CA HIS A 125 0.91 -0.59 10.37
C HIS A 125 1.43 0.29 9.23
N LYS A 126 1.61 1.59 9.52
CA LYS A 126 2.26 2.54 8.60
C LYS A 126 3.74 2.66 8.98
N HIS A 127 4.63 2.51 8.01
CA HIS A 127 6.04 2.82 8.22
C HIS A 127 6.61 3.61 7.04
N LYS A 128 7.28 4.72 7.35
CA LYS A 128 8.04 5.51 6.39
C LYS A 128 9.51 5.12 6.46
N PHE A 129 10.13 4.79 5.32
CA PHE A 129 11.54 4.44 5.31
C PHE A 129 12.42 5.62 5.74
N SER A 130 13.34 5.35 6.65
CA SER A 130 14.27 6.33 7.20
C SER A 130 15.28 6.82 6.16
N PRO A 131 15.85 8.03 6.31
CA PRO A 131 16.83 8.58 5.39
C PRO A 131 18.05 7.67 5.15
N ASP A 132 18.54 6.94 6.16
CA ASP A 132 19.67 6.01 6.01
C ASP A 132 19.36 4.81 5.08
N MET A 133 18.08 4.47 4.90
CA MET A 133 17.64 3.47 3.92
C MET A 133 17.50 4.04 2.51
N THR A 134 17.36 5.37 2.36
CA THR A 134 17.13 5.97 1.06
C THR A 134 18.43 6.11 0.25
N PRO A 135 18.35 5.96 -1.08
CA PRO A 135 19.45 6.30 -1.96
C PRO A 135 19.83 7.77 -1.73
N MET A 136 21.13 8.04 -1.54
CA MET A 136 21.68 9.39 -1.27
C MET A 136 21.26 10.03 0.07
N GLN A 137 20.69 9.27 1.01
CA GLN A 137 20.34 9.74 2.35
C GLN A 137 19.40 10.95 2.39
N ARG A 138 18.43 11.01 1.47
CA ARG A 138 17.44 12.09 1.37
C ARG A 138 16.10 11.68 1.95
N SER A 139 15.35 12.64 2.49
CA SER A 139 13.95 12.41 2.84
C SER A 139 13.15 12.02 1.59
N SER A 140 12.22 11.09 1.75
CA SER A 140 11.36 10.59 0.67
C SER A 140 9.94 10.38 1.19
N ARG A 141 8.99 10.10 0.31
CA ARG A 141 7.60 9.77 0.66
C ARG A 141 7.34 8.26 0.57
N LYS A 142 8.41 7.46 0.72
CA LYS A 142 8.45 6.02 0.47
C LYS A 142 8.32 5.26 1.80
N GLY A 143 7.70 4.09 1.75
CA GLY A 143 7.32 3.34 2.95
C GLY A 143 6.51 2.09 2.63
N PHE A 144 5.78 1.61 3.62
CA PHE A 144 4.77 0.58 3.43
C PHE A 144 3.54 0.79 4.33
N LEU A 145 2.41 0.22 3.90
CA LEU A 145 1.23 -0.02 4.73
C LEU A 145 1.02 -1.52 4.85
N ARG A 146 0.79 -2.01 6.06
CA ARG A 146 0.54 -3.42 6.34
C ARG A 146 -0.79 -3.58 7.08
N THR A 147 -1.56 -4.56 6.65
CA THR A 147 -2.82 -4.97 7.31
C THR A 147 -2.89 -6.49 7.36
N ARG A 148 -3.61 -7.05 8.33
CA ARG A 148 -3.82 -8.50 8.46
C ARG A 148 -5.31 -8.78 8.64
N TRP A 149 -5.81 -9.78 7.91
CA TRP A 149 -7.23 -10.07 7.77
C TRP A 149 -7.53 -11.53 8.05
N GLN A 150 -8.63 -11.78 8.75
CA GLN A 150 -9.23 -13.09 8.93
C GLN A 150 -10.56 -13.08 8.18
N LEU A 151 -10.66 -13.75 7.03
CA LEU A 151 -11.84 -13.64 6.16
C LEU A 151 -13.02 -14.50 6.63
N ALA A 152 -12.72 -15.60 7.31
CA ALA A 152 -13.67 -16.45 8.03
C ALA A 152 -12.89 -17.23 9.11
N GLU A 153 -13.56 -17.69 10.16
CA GLU A 153 -12.91 -18.34 11.32
C GLU A 153 -12.10 -19.60 10.96
N ASN A 154 -12.48 -20.30 9.89
CA ASN A 154 -11.84 -21.53 9.42
C ASN A 154 -10.79 -21.30 8.33
N LEU A 155 -10.56 -20.06 7.90
CA LEU A 155 -9.53 -19.73 6.91
C LEU A 155 -8.23 -19.31 7.61
N ILE A 156 -7.11 -19.43 6.91
CA ILE A 156 -5.85 -18.85 7.41
C ILE A 156 -5.92 -17.31 7.30
N PRO A 157 -5.38 -16.57 8.28
CA PRO A 157 -5.15 -15.15 8.12
C PRO A 157 -4.30 -14.82 6.90
N ILE A 158 -4.59 -13.69 6.26
CA ILE A 158 -3.76 -13.13 5.20
C ILE A 158 -3.19 -11.78 5.61
N GLU A 159 -1.91 -11.54 5.32
CA GLU A 159 -1.33 -10.20 5.40
C GLU A 159 -1.25 -9.55 4.03
N LEU A 160 -1.56 -8.25 3.97
CA LEU A 160 -1.49 -7.44 2.77
C LEU A 160 -0.52 -6.28 3.02
N ILE A 161 0.55 -6.22 2.22
CA ILE A 161 1.61 -5.22 2.35
C ILE A 161 1.70 -4.38 1.07
N ASN A 162 1.26 -3.12 1.17
CA ASN A 162 1.43 -2.13 0.11
C ASN A 162 2.78 -1.43 0.28
N VAL A 163 3.76 -1.74 -0.57
CA VAL A 163 5.08 -1.11 -0.56
C VAL A 163 5.21 -0.02 -1.63
N HIS A 164 5.96 1.02 -1.29
CA HIS A 164 6.37 2.04 -2.24
C HIS A 164 7.87 2.28 -2.07
N LEU A 165 8.66 1.66 -2.94
CA LEU A 165 10.12 1.70 -2.86
C LEU A 165 10.70 2.90 -3.64
N PHE A 166 12.01 3.11 -3.50
CA PHE A 166 12.71 4.26 -4.08
C PHE A 166 12.78 4.21 -5.60
N HIS A 167 12.44 5.33 -6.24
CA HIS A 167 12.68 5.53 -7.67
C HIS A 167 14.09 6.08 -7.90
N ASP A 168 14.67 5.75 -9.06
CA ASP A 168 15.93 6.32 -9.53
C ASP A 168 15.76 7.82 -9.89
N GLU A 169 16.82 8.62 -9.82
CA GLU A 169 16.80 10.00 -10.33
C GLU A 169 16.55 10.04 -11.85
N SER A 170 17.15 9.09 -12.58
CA SER A 170 16.82 8.79 -13.97
C SER A 170 17.15 7.33 -14.30
N ASN A 171 16.56 6.80 -15.37
CA ASN A 171 16.90 5.47 -15.88
C ASN A 171 18.38 5.37 -16.30
N PHE A 172 18.98 6.47 -16.77
CA PHE A 172 20.40 6.51 -17.14
C PHE A 172 21.31 6.28 -15.95
N VAL A 173 21.03 6.93 -14.80
CA VAL A 173 21.79 6.72 -13.56
C VAL A 173 21.65 5.27 -13.07
N ALA A 174 20.46 4.68 -13.21
CA ALA A 174 20.22 3.27 -12.85
C ALA A 174 21.04 2.28 -13.70
N MET A 175 21.41 2.66 -14.93
CA MET A 175 22.19 1.81 -15.85
C MET A 175 23.71 1.95 -15.70
N GLN A 176 24.21 3.00 -15.03
CA GLN A 176 25.65 3.27 -14.92
C GLN A 176 26.40 2.23 -14.08
N GLN A 177 25.76 1.64 -13.07
CA GLN A 177 26.36 0.66 -12.17
C GLN A 177 25.37 -0.45 -11.81
N PHE A 178 25.86 -1.69 -11.69
CA PHE A 178 25.02 -2.83 -11.33
C PHE A 178 25.66 -3.67 -10.20
N PRO A 179 24.96 -3.88 -9.07
CA PRO A 179 23.68 -3.25 -8.69
C PRO A 179 23.84 -1.74 -8.48
N SER A 180 22.83 -0.95 -8.86
CA SER A 180 22.85 0.50 -8.62
C SER A 180 22.64 0.82 -7.14
N LEU A 181 23.08 2.01 -6.69
CA LEU A 181 22.80 2.52 -5.34
C LEU A 181 21.30 2.43 -4.98
N TYR A 182 20.43 2.73 -5.96
CA TYR A 182 18.99 2.63 -5.81
C TYR A 182 18.50 1.18 -5.66
N SER A 183 19.10 0.25 -6.39
CA SER A 183 18.76 -1.18 -6.28
C SER A 183 19.08 -1.72 -4.89
N GLU A 184 20.21 -1.28 -4.33
CA GLU A 184 20.64 -1.65 -2.99
C GLU A 184 19.74 -1.01 -1.91
N GLY A 185 19.36 0.26 -2.08
CA GLY A 185 18.35 0.90 -1.23
C GLY A 185 16.99 0.19 -1.27
N ARG A 186 16.50 -0.17 -2.47
CA ARG A 186 15.26 -0.94 -2.65
C ARG A 186 15.33 -2.31 -1.97
N ARG A 187 16.47 -3.00 -2.08
CA ARG A 187 16.71 -4.29 -1.40
C ARG A 187 16.60 -4.16 0.12
N ARG A 188 17.26 -3.15 0.72
CA ARG A 188 17.19 -2.89 2.16
C ARG A 188 15.77 -2.55 2.62
N ALA A 189 15.09 -1.64 1.93
CA ALA A 189 13.71 -1.25 2.27
C ALA A 189 12.72 -2.41 2.13
N LEU A 190 12.86 -3.22 1.08
CA LEU A 190 12.02 -4.41 0.91
C LEU A 190 12.31 -5.46 2.00
N ARG A 191 13.59 -5.69 2.33
CA ARG A 191 13.96 -6.57 3.44
C ARG A 191 13.36 -6.08 4.76
N PHE A 192 13.46 -4.78 5.04
CA PHE A 192 12.87 -4.17 6.22
C PHE A 192 11.37 -4.45 6.33
N ALA A 193 10.60 -4.26 5.25
CA ALA A 193 9.17 -4.56 5.23
C ALA A 193 8.90 -6.06 5.44
N LEU A 194 9.67 -6.94 4.78
CA LEU A 194 9.52 -8.40 4.89
C LEU A 194 9.85 -8.92 6.30
N ASP A 195 10.83 -8.34 6.98
CA ASP A 195 11.22 -8.76 8.32
C ASP A 195 10.14 -8.43 9.37
N ARG A 196 9.14 -7.60 9.03
CA ARG A 196 7.98 -7.28 9.88
C ARG A 196 6.74 -8.11 9.57
N VAL A 197 6.73 -8.85 8.47
CA VAL A 197 5.63 -9.75 8.13
C VAL A 197 5.48 -10.81 9.23
N GLY A 198 4.28 -10.96 9.77
CA GLY A 198 4.00 -11.88 10.88
C GLY A 198 4.13 -11.30 12.29
N THR A 199 4.76 -10.13 12.49
CA THR A 199 4.87 -9.55 13.84
C THR A 199 3.48 -9.24 14.41
N ALA A 200 3.28 -9.45 15.70
CA ALA A 200 1.99 -9.21 16.34
C ALA A 200 1.71 -7.73 16.56
N LEU A 201 2.76 -6.93 16.79
CA LEU A 201 2.68 -5.54 17.20
C LEU A 201 3.28 -4.59 16.16
N ASP A 202 2.84 -3.34 16.19
CA ASP A 202 3.48 -2.20 15.52
C ASP A 202 4.54 -1.56 16.44
N ASP A 203 5.53 -2.35 16.82
CA ASP A 203 6.73 -1.91 17.53
C ASP A 203 7.91 -1.67 16.58
N ASN A 204 7.71 -1.91 15.28
CA ASN A 204 8.75 -1.93 14.26
C ASN A 204 9.91 -2.89 14.57
N GLU A 205 9.74 -3.84 15.48
CA GLU A 205 10.75 -4.88 15.70
C GLU A 205 10.69 -5.92 14.58
N PRO A 206 11.83 -6.51 14.18
CA PRO A 206 11.81 -7.63 13.27
C PRO A 206 11.13 -8.82 13.96
N ARG A 207 10.47 -9.66 13.16
CA ARG A 207 9.94 -10.94 13.61
C ARG A 207 11.04 -11.74 14.32
N SER A 208 10.74 -12.19 15.54
CA SER A 208 11.66 -13.07 16.27
C SER A 208 11.77 -14.43 15.59
N ASN A 209 12.89 -15.13 15.77
CA ASN A 209 13.07 -16.49 15.22
C ASN A 209 12.05 -17.50 15.76
N GLU A 210 11.39 -17.20 16.87
CA GLU A 210 10.37 -18.03 17.53
C GLU A 210 8.97 -17.84 16.94
N GLN A 211 8.72 -16.74 16.22
CA GLN A 211 7.44 -16.49 15.55
C GLN A 211 7.45 -17.11 14.16
N ASN A 212 6.50 -18.01 13.88
CA ASN A 212 6.30 -18.52 12.52
C ASN A 212 5.87 -17.39 11.58
N LEU A 213 6.25 -17.49 10.30
CA LEU A 213 5.70 -16.61 9.26
C LEU A 213 4.16 -16.76 9.25
N PRO A 214 3.42 -15.71 8.87
CA PRO A 214 2.00 -15.86 8.63
C PRO A 214 1.81 -16.89 7.51
N ASP A 215 0.78 -17.74 7.64
CA ASP A 215 0.52 -18.83 6.70
C ASP A 215 0.32 -18.32 5.26
N ALA A 216 -0.13 -17.06 5.10
CA ALA A 216 -0.21 -16.39 3.81
C ALA A 216 0.03 -14.87 3.93
N PHE A 217 0.82 -14.32 3.01
CA PHE A 217 0.94 -12.87 2.83
C PHE A 217 1.09 -12.51 1.35
N PHE A 218 0.67 -11.29 1.02
CA PHE A 218 0.79 -10.69 -0.30
C PHE A 218 1.51 -9.36 -0.18
N ILE A 219 2.59 -9.20 -0.95
CA ILE A 219 3.30 -7.94 -1.07
C ILE A 219 3.15 -7.41 -2.49
N PHE A 220 2.77 -6.15 -2.61
CA PHE A 220 2.48 -5.50 -3.88
C PHE A 220 2.74 -4.00 -3.77
N GLY A 221 2.67 -3.30 -4.90
CA GLY A 221 2.82 -1.86 -4.97
C GLY A 221 3.92 -1.46 -5.94
N ASP A 222 4.44 -0.25 -5.77
CA ASP A 222 5.49 0.27 -6.66
C ASP A 222 6.87 -0.10 -6.12
N PHE A 223 7.36 -1.26 -6.57
CA PHE A 223 8.71 -1.73 -6.27
C PHE A 223 9.82 -0.89 -6.93
N ASN A 224 9.49 -0.07 -7.94
CA ASN A 224 10.46 0.70 -8.72
C ASN A 224 11.65 -0.15 -9.25
N PHE A 225 11.44 -1.44 -9.51
CA PHE A 225 12.47 -2.29 -10.10
C PHE A 225 12.74 -1.88 -11.54
N ARG A 226 14.02 -1.88 -11.90
CA ARG A 226 14.48 -1.55 -13.26
C ARG A 226 15.03 -2.79 -13.91
N TYR A 227 14.64 -3.01 -15.15
CA TYR A 227 15.22 -4.06 -15.97
C TYR A 227 16.61 -3.65 -16.42
N LYS A 228 17.60 -4.55 -16.29
CA LYS A 228 18.93 -4.33 -16.83
C LYS A 228 18.95 -4.74 -18.30
N ILE A 229 19.03 -3.76 -19.20
CA ILE A 229 19.30 -4.03 -20.62
C ILE A 229 20.80 -4.38 -20.75
N LYS A 230 21.13 -5.52 -21.39
CA LYS A 230 22.52 -5.86 -21.72
C LYS A 230 23.03 -4.89 -22.80
N THR A 231 24.23 -4.36 -22.58
CA THR A 231 24.82 -3.23 -23.32
C THR A 231 25.16 -3.51 -24.78
N ASP A 232 25.03 -4.74 -25.27
CA ASP A 232 25.38 -5.07 -26.67
C ASP A 232 24.46 -4.40 -27.71
N VAL A 233 23.31 -3.85 -27.29
CA VAL A 233 22.33 -3.18 -28.17
C VAL A 233 22.50 -1.66 -28.23
N LEU A 234 23.29 -1.05 -27.33
CA LEU A 234 23.38 0.43 -27.23
C LEU A 234 24.62 1.03 -27.90
N ILE A 235 25.57 0.21 -28.37
CA ILE A 235 26.77 0.71 -29.05
C ILE A 235 26.48 1.08 -30.52
N GLU A 236 25.44 0.51 -31.15
CA GLU A 236 25.08 0.87 -32.54
C GLU A 236 24.45 2.25 -32.70
N CYS A 237 23.84 2.82 -31.65
CA CYS A 237 23.17 4.13 -31.75
C CYS A 237 24.07 5.33 -31.42
N GLN A 238 25.37 5.13 -31.14
CA GLN A 238 26.34 6.22 -30.97
C GLN A 238 27.20 6.47 -32.23
N HIS A 239 26.93 5.74 -33.32
CA HIS A 239 27.62 5.89 -34.61
C HIS A 239 26.68 6.21 -35.79
N LEU A 240 25.47 6.72 -35.51
CA LEU A 240 24.56 7.30 -36.51
C LEU A 240 24.32 8.79 -36.22
#